data_AF-A0A803LST5-F1
#
_entry.id   AF-A0A803LST5-F1
#
_cell.length_a   1.000
_cell.length_b   1.000
_cell.length_c   1.000
_cell.angle_alpha   90.00
_cell.angle_beta   90.00
_cell.angle_gamma   90.00
#
_symmetry.space_group_name_H-M   'P 1'
#
loop_
_entity.id
_entity.type
_entity.pdbx_description
1 polymer ?
#
loop_
_entity_poly.entity_id
_entity_poly.type
_entity_poly.pdbx_seq_one_letter_code
_entity_poly.pdbx_strand_id
1 'polypeptide(L)'
;MFTHSDFMKPGHDQYVYRHANGLCVIGLAKTHVALQAQGGVTSVDFNVGKSDRSELKVSGKRKKNAQHFQPNSILCNVHSGDVPYTVRCCVKGPLLEVNNKLIESPDLLNTSDCAYHSSLSLNLNFDFSNDAISHVPQAEREGYIAIVMPRPGDWLKIKETLVDFDEFKKLRNLS
;
A
#
# COMPACT_ATOMS: atom_id res chain seq x y z
N MET A 1 -0.80 -8.68 -3.95
CA MET A 1 -1.36 -9.61 -2.94
C MET A 1 -2.42 -8.87 -2.13
N PHE A 2 -3.63 -9.42 -1.96
CA PHE A 2 -4.81 -8.71 -1.39
C PHE A 2 -5.41 -9.46 -0.17
N THR A 3 -5.90 -8.81 0.89
CA THR A 3 -6.34 -9.49 2.14
C THR A 3 -7.65 -10.29 2.01
N HIS A 4 -7.64 -11.57 2.42
CA HIS A 4 -8.68 -12.60 2.19
C HIS A 4 -10.04 -12.38 2.89
N SER A 5 -10.08 -11.85 4.12
CA SER A 5 -11.33 -11.79 4.90
C SER A 5 -12.31 -10.68 4.49
N ASP A 6 -11.82 -9.67 3.77
CA ASP A 6 -12.62 -8.52 3.34
C ASP A 6 -12.62 -8.33 1.81
N PHE A 7 -12.07 -9.30 1.08
CA PHE A 7 -11.81 -9.21 -0.36
C PHE A 7 -13.04 -8.87 -1.22
N MET A 8 -14.23 -9.32 -0.78
CA MET A 8 -15.50 -9.08 -1.48
C MET A 8 -16.26 -7.86 -0.97
N LYS A 9 -15.72 -7.15 0.02
CA LYS A 9 -16.33 -5.91 0.49
C LYS A 9 -15.87 -4.76 -0.41
N PRO A 10 -16.81 -3.97 -0.97
CA PRO A 10 -16.45 -2.72 -1.63
C PRO A 10 -15.57 -1.86 -0.71
N GLY A 11 -14.50 -1.26 -1.26
CA GLY A 11 -13.59 -0.38 -0.51
C GLY A 11 -12.43 -1.09 0.20
N HIS A 12 -12.17 -2.36 -0.08
CA HIS A 12 -11.05 -3.12 0.50
C HIS A 12 -10.00 -3.57 -0.54
N ASP A 13 -10.12 -3.10 -1.78
CA ASP A 13 -9.24 -3.47 -2.89
C ASP A 13 -7.87 -2.79 -2.74
N GLN A 14 -7.02 -3.38 -1.91
CA GLN A 14 -5.67 -2.91 -1.62
C GLN A 14 -4.62 -3.91 -2.06
N TYR A 15 -3.60 -3.46 -2.79
CA TYR A 15 -2.47 -4.32 -3.11
C TYR A 15 -1.39 -4.21 -2.03
N VAL A 16 -0.74 -5.34 -1.77
CA VAL A 16 0.56 -5.45 -1.13
C VAL A 16 1.55 -5.98 -2.16
N TYR A 17 2.56 -5.19 -2.48
CA TYR A 17 3.72 -5.59 -3.26
C TYR A 17 4.88 -5.88 -2.32
N ARG A 18 5.52 -7.04 -2.44
CA ARG A 18 6.69 -7.40 -1.62
C ARG A 18 7.94 -7.47 -2.48
N HIS A 19 8.91 -6.63 -2.16
CA HIS A 19 10.24 -6.68 -2.76
C HIS A 19 11.11 -7.78 -2.14
N ALA A 20 12.15 -8.22 -2.87
CA ALA A 20 13.05 -9.31 -2.45
C ALA A 20 13.79 -9.00 -1.14
N ASN A 21 14.04 -7.72 -0.83
CA ASN A 21 14.64 -7.30 0.45
C ASN A 21 13.67 -7.36 1.65
N GLY A 22 12.41 -7.77 1.43
CA GLY A 22 11.39 -7.93 2.47
C GLY A 22 10.52 -6.70 2.72
N LEU A 23 10.77 -5.57 2.04
CA LEU A 23 9.88 -4.41 2.09
C LEU A 23 8.55 -4.70 1.41
N CYS A 24 7.47 -4.18 2.00
CA CYS A 24 6.13 -4.24 1.47
C CYS A 24 5.64 -2.83 1.15
N VAL A 25 5.20 -2.62 -0.09
CA VAL A 25 4.55 -1.39 -0.56
C VAL A 25 3.05 -1.65 -0.60
N ILE A 26 2.27 -0.72 -0.06
CA ILE A 26 0.81 -0.82 0.04
C ILE A 26 0.19 0.32 -0.77
N GLY A 27 -0.88 0.01 -1.52
CA GLY A 27 -1.67 0.99 -2.26
C GLY A 27 -3.06 0.47 -2.62
N LEU A 28 -3.79 1.22 -3.46
CA LEU A 28 -5.12 0.85 -3.94
C LEU A 28 -5.03 0.12 -5.28
N ALA A 29 -5.79 -0.96 -5.46
CA ALA A 29 -5.96 -1.56 -6.78
C ALA A 29 -6.92 -0.72 -7.63
N LYS A 30 -6.78 -0.78 -8.97
CA LYS A 30 -7.63 -0.03 -9.92
C LYS A 30 -9.13 -0.23 -9.70
N THR A 31 -9.55 -1.43 -9.29
CA THR A 31 -10.97 -1.76 -9.03
C THR A 31 -11.51 -1.17 -7.73
N HIS A 32 -10.66 -0.52 -6.92
CA HIS A 32 -11.08 0.11 -5.70
C HIS A 32 -12.11 1.20 -5.99
N VAL A 33 -13.24 1.14 -5.29
CA VAL A 33 -14.40 2.02 -5.52
C VAL A 33 -14.06 3.51 -5.39
N ALA A 34 -13.09 3.89 -4.57
CA ALA A 34 -12.61 5.28 -4.47
C ALA A 34 -11.99 5.80 -5.78
N LEU A 35 -11.38 4.93 -6.59
CA LEU A 35 -10.79 5.28 -7.89
C LEU A 35 -11.85 5.26 -9.01
N GLN A 36 -12.89 4.44 -8.86
CA GLN A 36 -13.96 4.27 -9.85
C GLN A 36 -15.08 5.30 -9.70
N ALA A 37 -15.17 5.96 -8.55
CA ALA A 37 -16.15 7.00 -8.31
C ALA A 37 -15.91 8.23 -9.22
N GLN A 38 -17.00 8.93 -9.55
CA GLN A 38 -16.93 10.12 -10.40
C GLN A 38 -16.05 11.19 -9.74
N GLY A 39 -14.99 11.61 -10.44
CA GLY A 39 -14.00 12.55 -9.92
C GLY A 39 -12.81 11.90 -9.20
N GLY A 40 -12.84 10.58 -8.99
CA GLY A 40 -11.75 9.83 -8.37
C GLY A 40 -11.49 10.26 -6.92
N VAL A 41 -10.28 10.00 -6.45
CA VAL A 41 -9.80 10.40 -5.13
C VAL A 41 -9.55 11.91 -5.10
N THR A 42 -10.12 12.57 -4.11
CA THR A 42 -10.09 14.03 -3.93
C THR A 42 -9.29 14.47 -2.70
N SER A 43 -9.08 13.59 -1.72
CA SER A 43 -8.17 13.85 -0.59
C SER A 43 -7.69 12.56 0.08
N VAL A 44 -6.56 12.65 0.78
CA VAL A 44 -6.00 11.58 1.62
C VAL A 44 -5.67 12.13 2.99
N ASP A 45 -6.22 11.52 4.03
CA ASP A 45 -6.03 11.90 5.42
C ASP A 45 -5.23 10.82 6.18
N PHE A 46 -4.00 11.16 6.54
CA PHE A 46 -3.13 10.31 7.37
C PHE A 46 -3.34 10.51 8.87
N ASN A 47 -4.17 11.47 9.29
CA ASN A 47 -4.51 11.69 10.69
C ASN A 47 -5.63 10.75 11.12
N VAL A 48 -5.24 9.54 11.51
CA VAL A 48 -6.18 8.47 11.85
C VAL A 48 -6.19 8.19 13.35
N GLY A 49 -7.30 8.57 13.99
CA GLY A 49 -7.52 8.39 15.42
C GLY A 49 -6.85 9.49 16.26
N LYS A 50 -5.77 9.14 16.98
CA LYS A 50 -5.05 10.07 17.88
C LYS A 50 -3.61 10.34 17.43
N SER A 51 -3.30 10.05 16.17
CA SER A 51 -1.92 10.03 15.68
C SER A 51 -1.89 10.17 14.18
N ASP A 52 -1.10 11.12 13.69
CA ASP A 52 -0.85 11.32 12.29
C ASP A 52 0.26 10.38 11.81
N ARG A 53 0.00 9.64 10.73
CA ARG A 53 0.99 8.71 10.16
C ARG A 53 2.08 9.45 9.37
N SER A 54 1.80 10.64 8.86
CA SER A 54 2.76 11.48 8.13
C SER A 54 3.88 12.00 9.01
N GLU A 55 3.64 12.12 10.32
CA GLU A 55 4.60 12.57 11.32
C GLU A 55 5.55 11.46 11.80
N LEU A 56 5.27 10.20 11.47
CA LEU A 56 6.06 9.04 11.90
C LEU A 56 7.38 8.95 11.14
N LYS A 57 8.39 9.63 11.64
CA LYS A 57 9.75 9.54 11.11
C LYS A 57 10.49 8.34 11.69
N VAL A 58 10.67 7.29 10.90
CA VAL A 58 11.51 6.15 11.28
C VAL A 58 12.94 6.39 10.85
N SER A 59 13.79 6.75 11.82
CA SER A 59 15.23 6.95 11.60
C SER A 59 16.10 5.92 12.34
N GLY A 60 17.31 5.69 11.83
CA GLY A 60 18.33 4.84 12.44
C GLY A 60 18.32 3.36 11.98
N LYS A 61 19.53 2.78 11.87
CA LYS A 61 19.80 1.42 11.32
C LYS A 61 19.01 0.29 11.99
N ARG A 62 18.60 0.47 13.25
CA ARG A 62 17.85 -0.54 14.03
C ARG A 62 16.34 -0.32 14.05
N LYS A 63 15.84 0.82 13.55
CA LYS A 63 14.39 1.16 13.49
C LYS A 63 13.64 0.84 14.81
N LYS A 64 14.34 0.99 15.94
CA LYS A 64 13.94 0.44 17.25
C LYS A 64 12.68 1.10 17.82
N ASN A 65 12.41 2.33 17.39
CA ASN A 65 11.25 3.12 17.80
C ASN A 65 10.16 3.20 16.71
N ALA A 66 10.28 2.40 15.63
CA ALA A 66 9.27 2.38 14.59
C ALA A 66 7.95 1.84 15.16
N GLN A 67 6.86 2.57 14.91
CA GLN A 67 5.55 2.13 15.33
C GLN A 67 5.18 0.85 14.57
N HIS A 68 4.81 -0.20 15.30
CA HIS A 68 4.42 -1.48 14.73
C HIS A 68 2.92 -1.51 14.45
N PHE A 69 2.59 -1.81 13.19
CA PHE A 69 1.21 -1.93 12.71
C PHE A 69 0.82 -3.41 12.62
N GLN A 70 -0.46 -3.67 12.84
CA GLN A 70 -1.10 -4.95 12.57
C GLN A 70 -1.81 -4.89 11.21
N PRO A 71 -2.17 -6.03 10.58
CA PRO A 71 -2.83 -6.04 9.28
C PRO A 71 -4.09 -5.17 9.21
N ASN A 72 -4.86 -5.10 10.29
CA ASN A 72 -6.08 -4.31 10.38
C ASN A 72 -5.87 -2.85 10.82
N SER A 73 -4.64 -2.45 11.18
CA SER A 73 -4.34 -1.08 11.56
C SER A 73 -4.62 -0.12 10.41
N ILE A 74 -5.24 1.02 10.71
CA ILE A 74 -5.59 2.04 9.73
C ILE A 74 -4.33 2.86 9.39
N LEU A 75 -4.07 3.02 8.09
CA LEU A 75 -2.99 3.85 7.55
C LEU A 75 -3.48 5.26 7.23
N CYS A 76 -4.57 5.37 6.47
CA CYS A 76 -5.19 6.63 6.09
C CYS A 76 -6.66 6.43 5.74
N ASN A 77 -7.39 7.53 5.61
CA ASN A 77 -8.66 7.57 4.91
C ASN A 77 -8.47 8.24 3.56
N VAL A 78 -8.98 7.60 2.52
CA VAL A 78 -9.01 8.14 1.16
C VAL A 78 -10.43 8.60 0.89
N HIS A 79 -10.62 9.83 0.41
CA HIS A 79 -11.93 10.37 0.10
C HIS A 79 -12.14 10.45 -1.40
N SER A 80 -13.33 10.05 -1.85
CA SER A 80 -13.83 10.40 -3.18
C SER A 80 -15.11 11.21 -2.99
N GLY A 81 -15.02 12.51 -3.25
CA GLY A 81 -16.03 13.47 -2.80
C GLY A 81 -16.16 13.42 -1.28
N ASP A 82 -17.40 13.30 -0.78
CA ASP A 82 -17.69 13.23 0.66
C ASP A 82 -17.63 11.81 1.25
N VAL A 83 -17.28 10.79 0.44
CA VAL A 83 -17.28 9.39 0.88
C VAL A 83 -15.88 8.95 1.31
N PRO A 84 -15.65 8.62 2.60
CA PRO A 84 -14.38 8.11 3.08
C PRO A 84 -14.24 6.60 2.86
N TYR A 85 -13.03 6.16 2.51
CA TYR A 85 -12.61 4.78 2.39
C TYR A 85 -11.38 4.53 3.25
N THR A 86 -11.50 3.62 4.21
CA THR A 86 -10.42 3.33 5.16
C THR A 86 -9.40 2.36 4.56
N VAL A 87 -8.14 2.80 4.47
CA VAL A 87 -7.02 1.99 3.99
C VAL A 87 -6.30 1.36 5.17
N ARG A 88 -6.07 0.04 5.12
CA ARG A 88 -5.44 -0.74 6.20
C ARG A 88 -4.02 -1.16 5.85
N CYS A 89 -3.25 -1.53 6.87
CA CYS A 89 -1.86 -1.92 6.71
C CYS A 89 -1.66 -3.24 5.94
N CYS A 90 -2.62 -4.16 5.97
CA CYS A 90 -2.61 -5.48 5.31
C CYS A 90 -1.51 -6.45 5.79
N VAL A 91 -0.40 -5.96 6.34
CA VAL A 91 0.72 -6.74 6.87
C VAL A 91 1.09 -6.30 8.27
N LYS A 92 1.71 -7.19 9.04
CA LYS A 92 2.24 -6.87 10.35
C LYS A 92 3.70 -6.42 10.24
N GLY A 93 4.03 -5.25 10.77
CA GLY A 93 5.42 -4.77 10.81
C GLY A 93 5.54 -3.29 11.18
N PRO A 94 6.78 -2.80 11.37
CA PRO A 94 7.06 -1.36 11.48
C PRO A 94 6.63 -0.62 10.21
N LEU A 95 5.79 0.41 10.37
CA LEU A 95 5.54 1.40 9.33
C LEU A 95 6.81 2.24 9.17
N LEU A 96 7.35 2.27 7.96
CA LEU A 96 8.58 2.98 7.65
C LEU A 96 8.31 4.37 7.09
N GLU A 97 7.30 4.46 6.26
CA GLU A 97 7.01 5.63 5.45
C GLU A 97 5.54 5.62 5.02
N VAL A 98 4.94 6.81 4.95
CA VAL A 98 3.74 7.07 4.18
C VAL A 98 4.04 8.11 3.11
N ASN A 99 3.31 8.07 2.00
CA ASN A 99 3.52 9.00 0.91
C ASN A 99 2.87 10.36 1.21
N ASN A 100 3.63 11.25 1.86
CA ASN A 100 3.16 12.58 2.24
C ASN A 100 2.73 13.45 1.04
N LYS A 101 3.17 13.13 -0.19
CA LYS A 101 2.74 13.85 -1.39
C LYS A 101 1.24 13.73 -1.62
N LEU A 102 0.60 12.67 -1.14
CA LEU A 102 -0.84 12.45 -1.27
C LEU A 102 -1.69 13.45 -0.48
N ILE A 103 -1.09 14.18 0.48
CA ILE A 103 -1.77 15.25 1.22
C ILE A 103 -2.01 16.45 0.30
N GLU A 104 -1.02 16.79 -0.53
CA GLU A 104 -1.08 17.95 -1.44
C GLU A 104 -1.57 17.56 -2.84
N SER A 105 -1.32 16.32 -3.27
CA SER A 105 -1.63 15.78 -4.60
C SER A 105 -2.31 14.41 -4.48
N PRO A 106 -3.56 14.36 -4.02
CA PRO A 106 -4.31 13.11 -3.85
C PRO A 106 -4.61 12.40 -5.18
N ASP A 107 -4.57 13.13 -6.29
CA ASP A 107 -4.78 12.64 -7.65
C ASP A 107 -3.72 11.64 -8.12
N LEU A 108 -2.56 11.58 -7.46
CA LEU A 108 -1.54 10.56 -7.72
C LEU A 108 -2.05 9.13 -7.48
N LEU A 109 -3.09 8.96 -6.65
CA LEU A 109 -3.77 7.67 -6.51
C LEU A 109 -4.62 7.29 -7.73
N ASN A 110 -5.14 8.28 -8.47
CA ASN A 110 -6.00 8.06 -9.63
C ASN A 110 -5.21 7.63 -10.86
N THR A 111 -3.93 8.00 -10.95
CA THR A 111 -3.02 7.67 -12.04
C THR A 111 -2.25 6.37 -11.79
N SER A 112 -2.46 5.72 -10.65
CA SER A 112 -1.79 4.50 -10.22
C SER A 112 -2.21 3.32 -11.09
N ASP A 113 -1.51 3.15 -12.20
CA ASP A 113 -1.86 2.16 -13.19
C ASP A 113 -1.28 0.79 -12.79
N CYS A 114 -2.00 0.01 -11.97
CA CYS A 114 -1.61 -1.39 -11.69
C CYS A 114 -1.84 -2.28 -12.92
N ALA A 115 -0.97 -2.16 -13.91
CA ALA A 115 -0.84 -3.08 -15.03
C ALA A 115 0.50 -3.81 -14.85
N TYR A 116 0.46 -5.04 -14.35
CA TYR A 116 1.68 -5.86 -14.24
C TYR A 116 2.18 -6.30 -15.61
N HIS A 117 3.50 -6.23 -15.81
CA HIS A 117 4.21 -7.14 -16.70
C HIS A 117 5.42 -7.73 -15.95
N SER A 118 5.61 -9.03 -16.14
CA SER A 118 6.66 -9.87 -15.57
C SER A 118 8.09 -9.34 -15.81
N SER A 119 8.96 -9.60 -14.83
CA SER A 119 10.45 -9.67 -14.90
C SER A 119 11.23 -8.43 -15.37
N LEU A 120 12.22 -7.97 -14.57
CA LEU A 120 13.66 -7.95 -14.93
C LEU A 120 14.55 -7.26 -13.87
N SER A 121 15.51 -8.06 -13.38
CA SER A 121 16.92 -7.78 -13.00
C SER A 121 17.39 -6.45 -12.34
N LEU A 122 17.90 -6.63 -11.12
CA LEU A 122 19.18 -6.13 -10.54
C LEU A 122 19.68 -4.73 -10.92
N ASN A 123 19.78 -3.84 -9.92
CA ASN A 123 20.97 -2.99 -9.74
C ASN A 123 21.24 -2.72 -8.25
N LEU A 124 22.48 -2.97 -7.85
CA LEU A 124 23.06 -2.76 -6.53
C LEU A 124 23.47 -1.29 -6.37
N ASN A 125 22.73 -0.48 -5.61
CA ASN A 125 23.24 0.72 -4.93
C ASN A 125 22.28 1.14 -3.81
N PHE A 126 22.67 0.82 -2.58
CA PHE A 126 21.81 0.70 -1.40
C PHE A 126 21.34 2.05 -0.84
N ASP A 127 20.09 2.44 -1.14
CA ASP A 127 19.35 3.46 -0.40
C ASP A 127 17.97 2.92 0.02
N PHE A 128 17.71 2.91 1.34
CA PHE A 128 16.71 2.05 1.99
C PHE A 128 15.25 2.29 1.56
N SER A 129 14.91 3.47 1.03
CA SER A 129 13.56 3.81 0.54
C SER A 129 13.48 3.77 -1.00
N ASN A 130 14.48 4.33 -1.68
CA ASN A 130 14.49 4.45 -3.14
C ASN A 130 14.51 3.10 -3.88
N ASP A 131 15.18 2.06 -3.36
CA ASP A 131 15.26 0.76 -4.05
C ASP A 131 14.01 -0.12 -3.93
N ALA A 132 13.21 0.09 -2.88
CA ALA A 132 11.94 -0.62 -2.70
C ALA A 132 10.91 -0.17 -3.75
N ILE A 133 10.92 1.14 -4.01
CA ILE A 133 10.06 1.83 -4.97
C ILE A 133 10.64 1.72 -6.38
N SER A 134 11.97 1.60 -6.57
CA SER A 134 12.58 1.47 -7.90
C SER A 134 12.15 0.21 -8.65
N HIS A 135 11.72 -0.85 -7.96
CA HIS A 135 11.16 -2.05 -8.60
C HIS A 135 9.64 -2.02 -8.73
N VAL A 136 8.98 -0.97 -8.20
CA VAL A 136 7.56 -0.67 -8.44
C VAL A 136 7.47 0.04 -9.79
N PRO A 137 6.51 -0.32 -10.69
CA PRO A 137 6.31 0.37 -11.96
C PRO A 137 6.16 1.89 -11.76
N GLN A 138 6.70 2.71 -12.67
CA GLN A 138 6.75 4.17 -12.50
C GLN A 138 5.39 4.81 -12.17
N ALA A 139 4.29 4.31 -12.75
CA ALA A 139 2.93 4.75 -12.46
C ALA A 139 2.48 4.45 -11.01
N GLU A 140 2.99 3.38 -10.40
CA GLU A 140 2.74 3.00 -9.01
C GLU A 140 3.75 3.63 -8.03
N ARG A 141 4.86 4.20 -8.52
CA ARG A 141 5.86 4.88 -7.68
C ARG A 141 5.35 6.20 -7.11
N GLU A 142 4.38 6.82 -7.77
CA GLU A 142 3.87 8.13 -7.36
C GLU A 142 2.65 8.02 -6.46
N GLY A 143 1.84 6.96 -6.59
CA GLY A 143 0.59 6.76 -5.85
C GLY A 143 0.58 5.64 -4.81
N TYR A 144 1.75 5.13 -4.36
CA TYR A 144 1.76 4.24 -3.19
C TYR A 144 1.29 4.99 -1.93
N ILE A 145 0.74 4.26 -0.96
CA ILE A 145 0.25 4.83 0.31
C ILE A 145 1.30 4.69 1.41
N ALA A 146 1.87 3.48 1.57
CA ALA A 146 2.76 3.20 2.69
C ALA A 146 3.82 2.14 2.36
N ILE A 147 4.92 2.20 3.10
CA ILE A 147 5.98 1.20 3.11
C ILE A 147 6.10 0.60 4.51
N VAL A 148 6.00 -0.74 4.58
CA VAL A 148 6.07 -1.52 5.82
C VAL A 148 7.13 -2.60 5.68
N MET A 149 7.81 -2.95 6.77
CA MET A 149 8.80 -4.03 6.76
C MET A 149 8.38 -5.19 7.67
N PRO A 150 7.60 -6.17 7.18
CA PRO A 150 7.26 -7.35 7.96
C PRO A 150 8.50 -8.18 8.32
N ARG A 151 8.47 -8.82 9.49
CA ARG A 151 9.45 -9.87 9.80
C ARG A 151 9.18 -11.08 8.90
N PRO A 152 10.21 -11.86 8.52
CA PRO A 152 10.01 -13.03 7.65
C PRO A 152 8.93 -14.00 8.14
N GLY A 153 8.88 -14.29 9.44
CA GLY A 153 7.85 -15.16 10.03
C GLY A 153 6.45 -14.55 10.05
N ASP A 154 6.32 -13.23 10.19
CA ASP A 154 5.03 -12.55 10.11
C ASP A 154 4.50 -12.51 8.66
N TRP A 155 5.41 -12.38 7.67
CA TRP A 155 5.07 -12.48 6.26
C TRP A 155 4.51 -13.87 5.87
N LEU A 156 5.15 -14.94 6.33
CA LEU A 156 4.70 -16.30 6.02
C LEU A 156 3.25 -16.54 6.48
N LYS A 157 2.89 -16.04 7.68
CA LYS A 157 1.53 -16.17 8.23
C LYS A 157 0.49 -15.40 7.42
N ILE A 158 0.81 -14.19 6.97
CA ILE A 158 -0.15 -13.36 6.24
C ILE A 158 -0.25 -13.74 4.77
N LYS A 159 0.82 -14.28 4.15
CA LYS A 159 0.83 -14.66 2.74
C LYS A 159 -0.29 -15.65 2.39
N GLU A 160 -0.61 -16.57 3.29
CA GLU A 160 -1.71 -17.54 3.12
C GLU A 160 -3.09 -16.87 3.13
N THR A 161 -3.19 -15.69 3.74
CA THR A 161 -4.40 -14.85 3.74
C THR A 161 -4.38 -13.80 2.64
N LEU A 162 -3.43 -13.86 1.69
CA LEU A 162 -3.37 -12.93 0.58
C LEU A 162 -3.74 -13.62 -0.73
N VAL A 163 -4.62 -12.99 -1.49
CA VAL A 163 -5.00 -13.38 -2.86
C VAL A 163 -3.91 -12.92 -3.81
N ASP A 164 -3.46 -13.80 -4.71
CA ASP A 164 -2.50 -13.43 -5.75
C ASP A 164 -3.15 -12.61 -6.88
N PHE A 165 -2.37 -12.16 -7.86
CA PHE A 165 -2.89 -11.29 -8.91
C PHE A 165 -3.79 -12.01 -9.92
N ASP A 166 -3.52 -13.29 -10.21
CA ASP A 166 -4.33 -14.04 -11.18
C ASP A 166 -5.66 -14.45 -10.56
N GLU A 167 -5.66 -14.85 -9.30
CA GLU A 167 -6.87 -15.08 -8.52
C GLU A 167 -7.66 -13.77 -8.34
N PHE A 168 -6.99 -12.66 -8.07
CA PHE A 168 -7.63 -11.34 -8.01
C PHE A 168 -8.39 -10.99 -9.29
N LYS A 169 -7.75 -11.15 -10.45
CA LYS A 169 -8.38 -10.90 -11.76
C LYS A 169 -9.62 -11.78 -11.95
N LYS A 170 -9.51 -13.08 -11.65
CA LYS A 170 -10.64 -14.03 -11.74
C LYS A 170 -11.80 -13.58 -10.87
N LEU A 171 -11.54 -13.24 -9.61
CA LEU A 171 -12.58 -12.86 -8.67
C LEU A 171 -13.24 -11.51 -9.02
N ARG A 172 -12.51 -10.61 -9.67
CA ARG A 172 -13.01 -9.31 -10.13
C ARG A 172 -13.50 -9.32 -11.57
N ASN A 173 -13.55 -10.48 -12.22
CA ASN A 173 -13.91 -10.65 -13.64
C ASN A 173 -13.11 -9.71 -14.57
N LEU A 174 -11.82 -9.53 -14.27
CA LEU A 174 -10.90 -8.75 -15.09
C LEU A 174 -10.26 -9.68 -16.13
N SER A 175 -10.27 -9.27 -17.39
CA SER A 175 -9.66 -9.98 -18.52
C SER A 175 -8.15 -9.82 -18.55
#